data_AF-A0A9N9EFE6-F1
#
_entry.id   AF-A0A9N9EFE6-F1
#
_cell.length_a   1.000
_cell.length_b   1.000
_cell.length_c   1.000
_cell.angle_alpha   90.00
_cell.angle_beta   90.00
_cell.angle_gamma   90.00
#
_symmetry.space_group_name_H-M   'P 1'
#
loop_
_entity.id
_entity.type
_entity.pdbx_description
1 polymer ?
#
loop_
_entity_poly.entity_id
_entity_poly.type
_entity_poly.pdbx_seq_one_letter_code
_entity_poly.pdbx_strand_id
1 'polypeptide(L)'
;MHKKEIVEAVTIIETPPIVVVGVVGYVETPRGLRSLTTVWAQHLSDELRRRFYKSWYKSKKKAFTKYAKKYAENAKPIAQELARIKKYCQVVRVLVHTQISKVHIKQKKAHLMEIQLNGGTVADKVEWAKKHFEKEIDVKSVFEQDENIDVIGVTKGKGFEGVTHRWGTKNLPRKTHKGLRKVACIGAWHPS
;
A
#
# COMPACT_ATOMS: atom_id res chain seq x y z
N MET A 1 -7.07 37.25 -5.77
CA MET A 1 -7.72 36.82 -4.52
C MET A 1 -6.93 37.18 -3.26
N HIS A 2 -5.93 38.08 -3.31
CA HIS A 2 -5.16 38.46 -2.11
C HIS A 2 -6.05 39.18 -1.07
N LYS A 3 -5.98 38.74 0.20
CA LYS A 3 -6.79 39.24 1.34
C LYS A 3 -8.31 39.21 1.11
N LYS A 4 -8.79 38.23 0.35
CA LYS A 4 -10.22 37.94 0.20
C LYS A 4 -10.49 36.51 0.66
N GLU A 5 -11.65 36.29 1.26
CA GLU A 5 -12.14 34.93 1.54
C GLU A 5 -12.40 34.20 0.22
N ILE A 6 -12.01 32.94 0.18
CA ILE A 6 -12.17 32.06 -0.98
C ILE A 6 -12.79 30.75 -0.51
N VAL A 7 -13.51 30.09 -1.41
CA VAL A 7 -14.11 28.78 -1.14
C VAL A 7 -13.44 27.77 -2.05
N GLU A 8 -12.91 26.71 -1.45
CA GLU A 8 -12.20 25.64 -2.14
C GLU A 8 -12.87 24.29 -1.87
N ALA A 9 -12.88 23.41 -2.88
CA ALA A 9 -13.41 22.06 -2.73
C ALA A 9 -12.35 21.17 -2.05
N VAL A 10 -12.77 20.43 -1.01
CA VAL A 10 -11.88 19.56 -0.24
C VAL A 10 -12.38 18.11 -0.22
N THR A 11 -11.45 17.18 -0.03
CA THR A 11 -11.76 15.75 0.19
C THR A 11 -11.30 15.34 1.57
N ILE A 12 -12.18 14.71 2.35
CA ILE A 12 -11.86 14.20 3.68
C ILE A 12 -11.43 12.73 3.55
N ILE A 13 -10.25 12.41 4.07
CA ILE A 13 -9.72 11.04 4.11
C ILE A 13 -9.53 10.64 5.58
N GLU A 14 -10.29 9.65 6.03
CA GLU A 14 -10.13 9.06 7.36
C GLU A 14 -8.86 8.18 7.40
N THR A 15 -7.96 8.47 8.33
CA THR A 15 -6.63 7.86 8.43
C THR A 15 -6.43 7.20 9.80
N PRO A 16 -7.00 6.01 10.04
CA PRO A 16 -6.76 5.29 11.29
C PRO A 16 -5.26 4.95 11.44
N PRO A 17 -4.70 4.95 12.66
CA PRO A 17 -3.29 4.64 12.88
C PRO A 17 -2.90 3.29 12.27
N ILE A 18 -1.72 3.24 11.64
CA ILE A 18 -1.16 2.01 11.09
C ILE A 18 -0.25 1.33 12.11
N VAL A 19 -0.10 0.00 12.03
CA VAL A 19 0.74 -0.78 12.95
C VAL A 19 1.94 -1.33 12.21
N VAL A 20 3.15 -1.14 12.75
CA VAL A 20 4.36 -1.73 12.19
C VAL A 20 4.49 -3.18 12.65
N VAL A 21 4.65 -4.10 11.71
CA VAL A 21 4.65 -5.55 11.97
C VAL A 21 5.86 -6.29 11.42
N GLY A 22 6.78 -5.57 10.77
CA GLY A 22 8.01 -6.17 10.29
C GLY A 22 8.88 -5.21 9.52
N VAL A 23 9.99 -5.73 8.99
CA VAL A 23 10.94 -5.01 8.16
C VAL A 23 11.44 -5.92 7.04
N VAL A 24 11.61 -5.36 5.86
CA VAL A 24 12.19 -6.01 4.69
C VAL A 24 13.47 -5.27 4.32
N GLY A 25 14.56 -6.02 4.19
CA GLY A 25 15.81 -5.53 3.64
C GLY A 25 15.93 -5.84 2.16
N TYR A 26 16.37 -4.86 1.37
CA TYR A 26 16.63 -4.99 -0.06
C TYR A 26 18.11 -4.80 -0.36
N VAL A 27 18.65 -5.74 -1.14
CA VAL A 27 20.00 -5.66 -1.70
C VAL A 27 19.93 -5.19 -3.15
N GLU A 28 20.81 -4.28 -3.51
CA GLU A 28 21.02 -3.85 -4.89
C GLU A 28 21.84 -4.91 -5.63
N THR A 29 21.29 -5.37 -6.75
CA THR A 29 21.96 -6.31 -7.66
C THR A 29 22.05 -5.68 -9.04
N PRO A 30 22.89 -6.19 -9.95
CA PRO A 30 22.95 -5.68 -11.33
C PRO A 30 21.62 -5.74 -12.10
N ARG A 31 20.62 -6.50 -11.60
CA ARG A 31 19.27 -6.62 -12.17
C ARG A 31 18.23 -5.76 -11.46
N GLY A 32 18.64 -4.91 -10.51
CA GLY A 32 17.78 -4.12 -9.65
C GLY A 32 17.72 -4.63 -8.21
N LEU A 33 16.77 -4.09 -7.44
CA LEU A 33 16.58 -4.42 -6.03
C LEU A 33 16.01 -5.82 -5.85
N ARG A 34 16.61 -6.60 -4.94
CA ARG A 34 16.14 -7.93 -4.55
C ARG A 34 15.90 -7.98 -3.05
N SER A 35 14.77 -8.53 -2.62
CA SER A 35 14.52 -8.75 -1.19
C SER A 35 15.52 -9.77 -0.64
N LEU A 36 16.22 -9.37 0.44
CA LEU A 36 17.20 -10.22 1.11
C LEU A 36 16.55 -11.04 2.21
N THR A 37 15.82 -10.38 3.12
CA THR A 37 15.18 -11.03 4.26
C THR A 37 14.02 -10.17 4.76
N THR A 38 12.99 -10.83 5.27
CA THR A 38 11.85 -10.20 5.94
C THR A 38 11.82 -10.68 7.38
N VAL A 39 11.87 -9.74 8.32
CA VAL A 39 11.73 -10.00 9.75
C VAL A 39 10.36 -9.51 10.21
N TRP A 40 9.65 -10.33 10.98
CA TRP A 40 8.33 -9.99 11.51
C TRP A 40 8.40 -9.71 13.01
N ALA A 41 7.42 -8.96 13.50
CA ALA A 41 7.14 -8.80 14.91
C ALA A 41 6.70 -10.12 15.56
N GLN A 42 6.75 -10.17 16.90
CA GLN A 42 6.46 -11.39 17.65
C GLN A 42 4.95 -11.67 17.69
N HIS A 43 4.17 -10.63 17.99
CA HIS A 43 2.73 -10.69 18.10
C HIS A 43 2.07 -9.97 16.93
N LEU A 44 1.31 -10.72 16.13
CA LEU A 44 0.59 -10.21 14.98
C LEU A 44 -0.92 -10.26 15.24
N SER A 45 -1.61 -9.15 14.97
CA SER A 45 -3.06 -9.04 15.10
C SER A 45 -3.80 -10.02 14.18
N ASP A 46 -4.98 -10.47 14.61
CA ASP A 46 -5.83 -11.33 13.79
C ASP A 46 -6.31 -10.63 12.50
N GLU A 47 -6.42 -9.30 12.50
CA GLU A 47 -6.73 -8.51 11.31
C GLU A 47 -5.67 -8.66 10.21
N LEU A 48 -4.39 -8.62 10.59
CA LEU A 48 -3.29 -8.90 9.69
C LEU A 48 -3.27 -10.38 9.29
N ARG A 49 -3.48 -11.30 10.23
CA ARG A 49 -3.46 -12.74 9.92
C ARG A 49 -4.55 -13.13 8.91
N ARG A 50 -5.69 -12.44 8.89
CA ARG A 50 -6.71 -12.56 7.84
C ARG A 50 -6.16 -12.27 6.43
N ARG A 51 -5.09 -11.48 6.29
CA ARG A 51 -4.44 -11.21 4.98
C ARG A 51 -4.02 -12.49 4.26
N PHE A 52 -3.54 -13.47 5.02
CA PHE A 52 -2.99 -14.75 4.56
C PHE A 52 -4.04 -15.84 4.28
N TYR A 53 -5.32 -15.54 4.47
CA TYR A 53 -6.42 -16.47 4.22
C TYR A 53 -7.45 -15.86 3.26
N LYS A 54 -7.99 -16.70 2.37
CA LYS A 54 -9.21 -16.36 1.61
C LYS A 54 -10.44 -16.51 2.49
N SER A 55 -10.55 -17.64 3.20
CA SER A 55 -11.62 -17.91 4.16
C SER A 55 -11.06 -18.04 5.58
N TRP A 56 -11.22 -16.99 6.39
CA TRP A 56 -10.73 -16.98 7.77
C TRP A 56 -11.46 -17.98 8.67
N TYR A 57 -12.78 -18.06 8.53
CA TYR A 57 -13.64 -18.85 9.42
C TYR A 57 -13.47 -20.37 9.24
N LYS A 58 -13.19 -20.84 8.01
CA LYS A 58 -12.92 -22.26 7.72
C LYS A 58 -11.48 -22.67 8.04
N SER A 59 -10.58 -21.72 8.25
CA SER A 59 -9.16 -22.00 8.44
C SER A 59 -8.86 -22.41 9.88
N LYS A 60 -7.81 -23.21 10.08
CA LYS A 60 -7.26 -23.50 11.41
C LYS A 60 -6.47 -22.33 12.02
N LYS A 61 -6.39 -21.19 11.33
CA LYS A 61 -5.70 -19.95 11.76
C LYS A 61 -4.30 -20.24 12.31
N LYS A 62 -3.44 -20.87 11.50
CA LYS A 62 -2.06 -21.26 11.86
C LYS A 62 -0.96 -20.33 11.32
N ALA A 63 -1.33 -19.25 10.64
CA ALA A 63 -0.38 -18.24 10.19
C ALA A 63 0.40 -17.69 11.39
N PHE A 64 1.73 -17.64 11.25
CA PHE A 64 2.70 -17.16 12.25
C PHE A 64 2.77 -17.91 13.59
N THR A 65 2.05 -19.02 13.80
CA THR A 65 2.09 -19.71 15.10
C THR A 65 3.46 -20.31 15.41
N LYS A 66 4.13 -20.91 14.41
CA LYS A 66 5.51 -21.41 14.56
C LYS A 66 6.51 -20.27 14.69
N TYR A 67 6.27 -19.15 14.01
CA TYR A 67 7.14 -17.97 14.06
C TYR A 67 7.12 -17.34 15.45
N ALA A 68 5.92 -17.09 16.00
CA ALA A 68 5.75 -16.55 17.35
C ALA A 68 6.37 -17.47 18.42
N LYS A 69 6.18 -18.79 18.29
CA LYS A 69 6.81 -19.78 19.19
C LYS A 69 8.34 -19.72 19.11
N LYS A 70 8.91 -19.73 17.90
CA LYS A 70 10.36 -19.62 17.68
C LYS A 70 10.92 -18.31 18.25
N TYR A 71 10.20 -17.19 18.07
CA TYR A 71 10.60 -15.89 18.60
C TYR A 71 10.63 -15.89 20.13
N ALA A 72 9.60 -16.46 20.76
CA ALA A 72 9.50 -16.55 22.22
C ALA A 72 10.59 -17.47 22.82
N GLU A 73 10.89 -18.60 22.18
CA GLU A 73 11.89 -19.56 22.66
C GLU A 73 13.33 -19.11 22.37
N ASN A 74 13.57 -18.49 21.22
CA ASN A 74 14.91 -18.10 20.79
C ASN A 74 14.88 -16.89 19.84
N ALA A 75 15.17 -15.71 20.39
CA ALA A 75 15.26 -14.46 19.62
C ALA A 75 16.57 -14.31 18.81
N LYS A 76 17.58 -15.18 19.02
CA LYS A 76 18.89 -15.05 18.34
C LYS A 76 18.81 -15.10 16.81
N PRO A 77 18.03 -16.00 16.18
CA PRO A 77 17.90 -16.03 14.73
C PRO A 77 17.29 -14.74 14.16
N ILE A 78 16.34 -14.14 14.87
CA ILE A 78 15.75 -12.86 14.45
C ILE A 78 16.78 -11.73 14.53
N ALA A 79 17.56 -11.68 15.62
CA ALA A 79 18.64 -10.71 15.74
C ALA A 79 19.70 -10.88 14.64
N GLN A 80 20.02 -12.12 14.25
CA GLN A 80 20.91 -12.42 13.13
C GLN A 80 20.33 -11.95 11.79
N GLU A 81 19.03 -12.15 11.55
CA GLU A 81 18.35 -11.65 10.35
C GLU A 81 18.36 -10.12 10.29
N LEU A 82 18.12 -9.44 11.40
CA LEU A 82 18.24 -7.98 11.49
C LEU A 82 19.69 -7.51 11.25
N ALA A 83 20.68 -8.20 11.80
CA ALA A 83 22.09 -7.91 11.55
C ALA A 83 22.47 -8.13 10.08
N ARG A 84 21.88 -9.13 9.42
CA ARG A 84 22.05 -9.38 7.99
C ARG A 84 21.50 -8.21 7.16
N ILE A 85 20.36 -7.65 7.54
CA ILE A 85 19.82 -6.44 6.89
C ILE A 85 20.78 -5.26 7.09
N LYS A 86 21.26 -5.03 8.32
CA LYS A 86 22.24 -3.96 8.61
C LYS A 86 23.51 -4.06 7.74
N LYS A 87 23.99 -5.27 7.49
CA LYS A 87 25.26 -5.50 6.79
C LYS A 87 25.17 -5.41 5.27
N TYR A 88 24.10 -5.93 4.67
CA TYR A 88 24.06 -6.18 3.22
C TYR A 88 23.03 -5.35 2.44
N CYS A 89 22.05 -4.75 3.11
CA CYS A 89 20.95 -4.06 2.43
C CYS A 89 21.23 -2.56 2.26
N GLN A 90 20.90 -2.02 1.10
CA GLN A 90 20.94 -0.59 0.80
C GLN A 90 19.59 0.08 1.14
N VAL A 91 18.48 -0.65 0.92
CA VAL A 91 17.13 -0.15 1.13
C VAL A 91 16.45 -0.95 2.23
N VAL A 92 15.78 -0.25 3.15
CA VAL A 92 15.04 -0.82 4.28
C VAL A 92 13.60 -0.33 4.19
N ARG A 93 12.65 -1.26 4.22
CA ARG A 93 11.22 -0.96 4.20
C ARG A 93 10.55 -1.59 5.40
N VAL A 94 9.68 -0.84 6.07
CA VAL A 94 8.83 -1.39 7.13
C VAL A 94 7.57 -1.98 6.55
N LEU A 95 7.17 -3.12 7.11
CA LEU A 95 5.87 -3.73 6.86
C LEU A 95 4.89 -3.13 7.84
N VAL A 96 3.86 -2.49 7.30
CA VAL A 96 2.80 -1.87 8.09
C VAL A 96 1.46 -2.45 7.68
N HIS A 97 0.53 -2.52 8.62
CA HIS A 97 -0.85 -2.82 8.29
C HIS A 97 -1.82 -1.77 8.81
N THR A 98 -2.91 -1.62 8.06
CA THR A 98 -4.06 -0.80 8.44
C THR A 98 -4.86 -1.46 9.57
N GLN A 99 -5.57 -0.65 10.36
CA GLN A 99 -6.50 -1.11 11.39
C GLN A 99 -7.92 -0.89 10.91
N ILE A 100 -8.48 -1.89 10.21
CA ILE A 100 -9.77 -1.71 9.55
C ILE A 100 -10.92 -1.79 10.56
N SER A 101 -10.74 -2.47 11.70
CA SER A 101 -11.75 -2.48 12.77
C SER A 101 -12.09 -1.09 13.32
N LYS A 102 -11.16 -0.14 13.26
CA LYS A 102 -11.39 1.25 13.68
C LYS A 102 -12.31 2.00 12.72
N VAL A 103 -12.44 1.51 11.49
CA VAL A 103 -13.32 2.07 10.45
C VAL A 103 -14.62 1.27 10.39
N HIS A 104 -15.76 1.94 10.29
CA HIS A 104 -17.07 1.30 10.28
C HIS A 104 -17.45 0.72 8.91
N ILE A 105 -16.61 -0.17 8.36
CA ILE A 105 -16.85 -0.87 7.09
C ILE A 105 -16.94 -2.40 7.27
N LYS A 106 -17.58 -3.08 6.31
CA LYS A 106 -17.79 -4.55 6.36
C LYS A 106 -16.49 -5.35 6.37
N GLN A 107 -15.43 -4.84 5.75
CA GLN A 107 -14.15 -5.53 5.64
C GLN A 107 -13.46 -5.60 7.01
N LYS A 108 -12.97 -6.77 7.42
CA LYS A 108 -12.17 -6.95 8.65
C LYS A 108 -10.71 -7.34 8.40
N LYS A 109 -10.31 -7.36 7.12
CA LYS A 109 -9.03 -7.89 6.64
C LYS A 109 -8.05 -6.74 6.42
N ALA A 110 -7.08 -6.54 7.32
CA ALA A 110 -6.11 -5.44 7.23
C ALA A 110 -5.33 -5.45 5.92
N HIS A 111 -5.13 -4.27 5.30
CA HIS A 111 -4.19 -4.06 4.20
C HIS A 111 -2.77 -4.05 4.73
N LEU A 112 -1.89 -4.86 4.12
CA LEU A 112 -0.46 -4.94 4.42
C LEU A 112 0.28 -4.25 3.28
N MET A 113 1.19 -3.34 3.61
CA MET A 113 2.00 -2.60 2.64
C MET A 113 3.42 -2.40 3.16
N GLU A 114 4.34 -2.15 2.24
CA GLU A 114 5.71 -1.75 2.55
C GLU A 114 5.85 -0.24 2.43
N ILE A 115 6.45 0.39 3.44
CA ILE A 115 6.81 1.81 3.42
C ILE A 115 8.32 1.90 3.58
N GLN A 116 8.98 2.64 2.70
CA GLN A 116 10.43 2.81 2.76
C GLN A 116 10.83 3.77 3.90
N LEU A 117 11.86 3.41 4.65
CA LEU A 117 12.48 4.32 5.62
C LEU A 117 13.60 5.11 4.94
N ASN A 118 13.45 6.43 4.97
CA ASN A 118 14.42 7.39 4.43
C ASN A 118 15.11 8.15 5.58
N GLY A 119 16.33 8.62 5.33
CA GLY A 119 17.17 9.28 6.34
C GLY A 119 18.07 8.34 7.15
N GLY A 120 19.17 8.88 7.68
CA GLY A 120 20.14 8.16 8.52
C GLY A 120 20.88 7.02 7.81
N THR A 121 21.64 6.26 8.60
CA THR A 121 22.33 5.05 8.11
C THR A 121 21.39 3.85 8.05
N VAL A 122 21.78 2.81 7.31
CA VAL A 122 21.01 1.54 7.28
C VAL A 122 20.85 0.94 8.69
N ALA A 123 21.86 1.10 9.55
CA ALA A 123 21.80 0.61 10.92
C ALA A 123 20.71 1.33 11.73
N ASP A 124 20.63 2.66 11.59
CA ASP A 124 19.62 3.50 12.26
C ASP A 124 18.21 3.14 11.77
N LYS A 125 18.03 2.93 10.47
CA LYS A 125 16.75 2.50 9.89
C LYS A 125 16.27 1.17 10.46
N VAL A 126 17.15 0.18 10.58
CA VAL A 126 16.81 -1.14 11.14
C VAL A 126 16.47 -1.03 12.63
N GLU A 127 17.19 -0.19 13.36
CA GLU A 127 16.95 0.03 14.79
C GLU A 127 15.63 0.77 15.03
N TRP A 128 15.36 1.81 14.24
CA TRP A 128 14.07 2.49 14.22
C TRP A 128 12.93 1.52 13.94
N ALA A 129 13.06 0.66 12.92
CA ALA A 129 12.06 -0.34 12.60
C ALA A 129 11.80 -1.28 13.78
N LYS A 130 12.86 -1.82 14.39
CA LYS A 130 12.75 -2.72 15.56
C LYS A 130 12.07 -2.02 16.75
N LYS A 131 12.38 -0.75 17.02
CA LYS A 131 11.77 0.04 18.11
C LYS A 131 10.26 0.24 17.91
N HIS A 132 9.80 0.26 16.66
CA HIS A 132 8.41 0.51 16.30
C HIS A 132 7.58 -0.75 16.05
N PHE A 133 8.17 -1.95 16.13
CA PHE A 133 7.40 -3.19 16.05
C PHE A 133 6.26 -3.22 17.07
N GLU A 134 5.08 -3.61 16.59
CA GLU A 134 3.83 -3.72 17.36
C GLU A 134 3.29 -2.38 17.87
N LYS A 135 3.88 -1.26 17.44
CA LYS A 135 3.41 0.09 17.79
C LYS A 135 2.58 0.70 16.68
N GLU A 136 1.68 1.58 17.11
CA GLU A 136 0.89 2.41 16.21
C GLU A 136 1.70 3.63 15.76
N ILE A 137 1.51 4.00 14.49
CA ILE A 137 2.03 5.24 13.89
C ILE A 137 0.82 6.04 13.42
N ASP A 138 0.72 7.28 13.91
CA ASP A 138 -0.33 8.22 13.54
C ASP A 138 0.08 9.03 12.28
N VAL A 139 -0.91 9.48 11.51
CA VAL A 139 -0.70 10.25 10.28
C VAL A 139 0.08 11.54 10.54
N LYS A 140 -0.14 12.16 11.70
CA LYS A 140 0.54 13.39 12.15
C LYS A 140 2.04 13.22 12.37
N SER A 141 2.51 11.98 12.50
CA SER A 141 3.95 11.70 12.62
C SER A 141 4.64 11.56 11.26
N VAL A 142 3.88 11.58 10.16
CA VAL A 142 4.38 11.39 8.79
C VAL A 142 4.18 12.63 7.93
N PHE A 143 3.01 13.26 8.00
CA PHE A 143 2.67 14.43 7.19
C PHE A 143 2.43 15.66 8.05
N GLU A 144 2.79 16.82 7.51
CA GLU A 144 2.56 18.12 8.13
C GLU A 144 1.40 18.87 7.47
N GLN A 145 0.87 19.89 8.18
CA GLN A 145 -0.14 20.76 7.60
C GLN A 145 0.49 21.61 6.48
N ASP A 146 -0.28 21.86 5.42
CA ASP A 146 0.14 22.66 4.24
C ASP A 146 1.29 22.04 3.43
N GLU A 147 1.52 20.74 3.57
CA GLU A 147 2.46 19.95 2.75
C GLU A 147 1.82 19.48 1.42
N ASN A 148 2.60 19.46 0.34
CA ASN A 148 2.19 18.84 -0.92
C ASN A 148 2.31 17.32 -0.84
N ILE A 149 1.22 16.61 -1.12
CA ILE A 149 1.15 15.15 -1.04
C ILE A 149 0.77 14.51 -2.39
N ASP A 150 1.27 13.29 -2.60
CA ASP A 150 0.86 12.44 -3.72
C ASP A 150 -0.23 11.45 -3.30
N VAL A 151 -1.27 11.31 -4.12
CA VAL A 151 -2.37 10.37 -3.88
C VAL A 151 -2.32 9.23 -4.90
N ILE A 152 -2.06 8.01 -4.41
CA ILE A 152 -2.02 6.79 -5.22
C ILE A 152 -3.28 5.96 -4.91
N GLY A 153 -4.03 5.58 -5.94
CA GLY A 153 -5.27 4.84 -5.76
C GLY A 153 -5.80 4.19 -7.03
N VAL A 154 -6.99 3.62 -6.93
CA VAL A 154 -7.72 3.02 -8.06
C VAL A 154 -8.93 3.90 -8.38
N THR A 155 -9.08 4.29 -9.64
CA THR A 155 -10.22 5.08 -10.10
C THR A 155 -11.53 4.28 -9.97
N LYS A 156 -12.66 4.98 -9.80
CA LYS A 156 -13.98 4.34 -9.82
C LYS A 156 -14.19 3.57 -11.12
N GLY A 157 -14.48 2.28 -11.03
CA GLY A 157 -14.77 1.43 -12.19
C GLY A 157 -16.10 1.84 -12.84
N LYS A 158 -16.09 2.05 -14.15
CA LYS A 158 -17.29 2.44 -14.94
C LYS A 158 -17.83 1.31 -15.85
N GLY A 159 -17.20 0.13 -15.84
CA GLY A 159 -17.62 -1.00 -16.67
C GLY A 159 -17.25 -0.85 -18.15
N PHE A 160 -18.00 -1.50 -19.03
CA PHE A 160 -17.81 -1.37 -20.48
C PHE A 160 -18.44 -0.07 -20.97
N GLU A 161 -17.61 0.81 -21.53
CA GLU A 161 -17.99 2.17 -21.90
C GLU A 161 -17.82 2.41 -23.40
N GLY A 162 -18.78 3.12 -23.99
CA GLY A 162 -18.72 3.54 -25.39
C GLY A 162 -17.67 4.64 -25.62
N VAL A 163 -17.23 4.80 -26.87
CA VAL A 163 -16.16 5.74 -27.27
C VAL A 163 -16.40 7.19 -26.87
N THR A 164 -17.65 7.65 -26.87
CA THR A 164 -18.02 9.00 -26.45
C THR A 164 -17.66 9.26 -24.99
N HIS A 165 -18.06 8.37 -24.08
CA HIS A 165 -17.83 8.58 -22.66
C HIS A 165 -16.41 8.18 -22.25
N ARG A 166 -15.84 7.16 -22.90
CA ARG A 166 -14.49 6.67 -22.62
C ARG A 166 -13.38 7.59 -23.15
N TRP A 167 -13.55 8.11 -24.36
CA TRP A 167 -12.52 8.86 -25.08
C TRP A 167 -12.93 10.30 -25.42
N GLY A 168 -14.12 10.73 -25.02
CA GLY A 168 -14.59 12.09 -25.28
C GLY A 168 -14.93 12.37 -26.74
N THR A 169 -15.14 11.34 -27.58
CA THR A 169 -15.44 11.55 -29.01
C THR A 169 -16.78 12.24 -29.19
N LYS A 170 -16.87 13.22 -30.10
CA LYS A 170 -18.13 13.90 -30.43
C LYS A 170 -19.17 12.91 -30.97
N ASN A 171 -20.41 13.03 -30.51
CA ASN A 171 -21.53 12.28 -31.09
C ASN A 171 -21.73 12.65 -32.56
N LEU A 172 -22.07 11.66 -33.38
CA LEU A 172 -22.42 11.88 -34.79
C LEU A 172 -23.78 12.60 -34.91
N PRO A 173 -24.07 13.21 -36.07
CA PRO A 173 -25.36 13.83 -36.32
C PRO A 173 -26.53 12.90 -36.02
N ARG A 174 -27.64 13.47 -35.54
CA ARG A 174 -28.84 12.70 -35.13
C ARG A 174 -29.37 11.74 -36.21
N LYS A 175 -29.18 12.07 -37.49
CA LYS A 175 -29.63 11.27 -38.64
C LYS A 175 -28.67 10.14 -39.06
N THR A 176 -27.58 9.89 -38.32
CA THR A 176 -26.64 8.81 -38.66
C THR A 176 -27.28 7.43 -38.50
N HIS A 177 -27.28 6.65 -39.58
CA HIS A 177 -27.78 5.29 -39.58
C HIS A 177 -26.90 4.35 -38.71
N LYS A 178 -27.53 3.40 -38.02
CA LYS A 178 -26.89 2.44 -37.08
C LYS A 178 -26.17 3.11 -35.90
N GLY A 179 -26.71 4.22 -35.39
CA GLY A 179 -26.32 4.83 -34.12
C GLY A 179 -25.33 5.99 -34.22
N LEU A 180 -25.44 6.91 -33.25
CA LEU A 180 -24.70 8.17 -33.20
C LEU A 180 -23.52 8.19 -32.21
N ARG A 181 -23.43 7.21 -31.31
CA ARG A 181 -22.41 7.12 -30.25
C ARG A 181 -21.26 6.19 -30.64
N LYS A 182 -20.70 6.43 -31.83
CA LYS A 182 -19.60 5.65 -32.42
C LYS A 182 -18.60 6.58 -33.10
N VAL A 183 -17.39 6.08 -33.34
CA VAL A 183 -16.44 6.75 -34.24
C VAL A 183 -16.87 6.46 -35.68
N ALA A 184 -16.88 7.49 -36.54
CA ALA A 184 -17.30 7.35 -37.94
C ALA A 184 -16.24 6.62 -38.79
N CYS A 185 -14.99 7.08 -38.73
CA CYS A 185 -13.85 6.50 -39.46
C CYS A 185 -12.81 6.05 -38.43
N ILE A 186 -12.54 4.75 -38.34
CA ILE A 186 -11.59 4.16 -37.38
C ILE A 186 -10.14 4.22 -37.86
N GLY A 187 -9.93 4.39 -39.17
CA GLY A 187 -8.62 4.40 -39.82
C GLY A 187 -8.77 4.68 -41.32
N ALA A 188 -7.68 5.11 -41.95
CA ALA A 188 -7.58 5.22 -43.39
C ALA A 188 -7.43 3.82 -44.04
N TRP A 189 -7.36 3.76 -45.37
CA TRP A 189 -7.13 2.48 -46.07
C TRP A 189 -5.75 1.90 -45.73
N HIS A 190 -4.69 2.72 -45.69
CA HIS A 190 -3.34 2.29 -45.31
C HIS A 190 -2.87 3.08 -44.07
N PRO A 191 -2.26 2.45 -43.05
CA PRO A 191 -1.89 1.03 -42.94
C PRO A 191 -3.11 0.10 -42.80
N SER A 192 -3.06 -1.03 -43.52
CA SER A 192 -4.09 -2.08 -43.54
C SER A 192 -4.07 -2.95 -42.29
#